data_AF-A0A932DJP6-F1
#
_entry.id   AF-A0A932DJP6-F1
#
_cell.length_a   1.000
_cell.length_b   1.000
_cell.length_c   1.000
_cell.angle_alpha   90.00
_cell.angle_beta   90.00
_cell.angle_gamma   90.00
#
_symmetry.space_group_name_H-M   'P 1'
#
loop_
_entity.id
_entity.type
_entity.pdbx_description
1 polymer ?
#
loop_
_entity_poly.entity_id
_entity_poly.type
_entity_poly.pdbx_seq_one_letter_code
_entity_poly.pdbx_strand_id
1 'polypeptide(L)'
;MKPRSVINLAPQHKFQGLADLPEAQLLMLAPRGIWLRTRTYVPQFEAVHLAGRFGADPGDYEWEPIDQPQGFKWWRRTVIGDAAYCAAIIAPAAQSDPIEVFGLIDIASDSPWWLDAVENDGLIQGRSAALVRQRAMPLEEARVLASIEEEYRPRQLLTAEADENGIAWRVGDMAEVTRLKDALIGLFSRARAVVLPEEVDHKP
;
A
#
# COMPACT_ATOMS: atom_id res chain seq x y z
N MET A 1 19.29 -7.77 -10.68
CA MET A 1 18.10 -7.51 -9.86
C MET A 1 17.83 -8.78 -9.05
N LYS A 2 17.77 -8.70 -7.71
CA LYS A 2 17.43 -9.88 -6.89
C LYS A 2 15.91 -10.12 -6.94
N PRO A 3 15.44 -11.39 -6.90
CA PRO A 3 14.03 -11.70 -7.01
C PRO A 3 13.27 -11.15 -5.81
N ARG A 4 12.21 -10.37 -6.08
CA ARG A 4 11.28 -9.85 -5.06
C ARG A 4 10.14 -10.85 -4.84
N SER A 5 9.46 -10.74 -3.69
CA SER A 5 8.20 -11.45 -3.45
C SER A 5 7.14 -10.94 -4.43
N VAL A 6 6.86 -11.74 -5.46
CA VAL A 6 5.83 -11.44 -6.45
C VAL A 6 4.71 -12.48 -6.33
N ILE A 7 3.49 -12.02 -6.04
CA ILE A 7 2.29 -12.86 -6.11
C ILE A 7 1.67 -12.69 -7.49
N ASN A 8 1.73 -13.73 -8.33
CA ASN A 8 1.02 -13.78 -9.60
C ASN A 8 -0.23 -14.66 -9.47
N LEU A 9 -1.42 -14.04 -9.56
CA LEU A 9 -2.69 -14.74 -9.47
C LEU A 9 -3.17 -15.37 -10.80
N ALA A 10 -2.47 -15.09 -11.90
CA ALA A 10 -2.70 -15.67 -13.22
C ALA A 10 -1.36 -16.17 -13.79
N PRO A 11 -0.79 -17.28 -13.27
CA PRO A 11 0.56 -17.75 -13.62
C PRO A 11 0.76 -18.05 -15.12
N GLN A 12 -0.32 -18.35 -15.84
CA GLN A 12 -0.33 -18.58 -17.29
C GLN A 12 -0.37 -17.29 -18.12
N HIS A 13 -0.75 -16.16 -17.53
CA HIS A 13 -0.85 -14.87 -18.21
C HIS A 13 0.50 -14.17 -18.25
N LYS A 14 0.86 -13.61 -19.42
CA LYS A 14 2.06 -12.80 -19.59
C LYS A 14 1.67 -11.32 -19.44
N PHE A 15 1.94 -10.77 -18.26
CA PHE A 15 1.67 -9.37 -17.94
C PHE A 15 2.48 -8.44 -18.82
N GLN A 16 1.81 -7.65 -19.65
CA GLN A 16 2.45 -6.72 -20.57
C GLN A 16 2.94 -5.47 -19.85
N GLY A 17 2.16 -4.96 -18.89
CA GLY A 17 2.52 -3.78 -18.11
C GLY A 17 3.65 -3.99 -17.10
N LEU A 18 4.12 -5.24 -16.91
CA LEU A 18 5.21 -5.54 -15.98
C LEU A 18 6.54 -4.89 -16.41
N ALA A 19 6.74 -4.68 -17.72
CA ALA A 19 7.92 -3.99 -18.23
C ALA A 19 7.97 -2.53 -17.77
N ASP A 20 6.80 -1.90 -17.60
CA ASP A 20 6.66 -0.51 -17.17
C ASP A 20 6.62 -0.36 -15.64
N LEU A 21 6.31 -1.45 -14.93
CA LEU A 21 6.23 -1.52 -13.46
C LEU A 21 7.06 -2.69 -12.91
N PRO A 22 8.39 -2.71 -13.12
CA PRO A 22 9.25 -3.80 -12.68
C PRO A 22 9.30 -3.94 -11.15
N GLU A 23 8.85 -2.93 -10.41
CA GLU A 23 8.76 -2.94 -8.96
C GLU A 23 7.51 -3.65 -8.41
N ALA A 24 6.55 -4.01 -9.28
CA ALA A 24 5.28 -4.60 -8.86
C ALA A 24 5.47 -5.90 -8.07
N GLN A 25 4.76 -6.00 -6.94
CA GLN A 25 4.84 -7.11 -5.99
C GLN A 25 3.57 -7.98 -6.03
N LEU A 26 2.47 -7.44 -6.53
CA LEU A 26 1.23 -8.16 -6.79
C LEU A 26 0.87 -8.02 -8.27
N LEU A 27 0.61 -9.14 -8.95
CA LEU A 27 0.13 -9.18 -10.33
C LEU A 27 -1.21 -9.91 -10.35
N MET A 28 -2.24 -9.23 -10.87
CA MET A 28 -3.60 -9.77 -10.90
C MET A 28 -4.32 -9.35 -12.18
N LEU A 29 -5.23 -10.22 -12.62
CA LEU A 29 -6.22 -9.87 -13.64
C LEU A 29 -7.54 -9.53 -12.97
N ALA A 30 -8.10 -8.37 -13.28
CA ALA A 30 -9.41 -7.94 -12.81
C ALA A 30 -10.37 -7.77 -14.00
N PRO A 31 -11.63 -8.23 -13.92
CA PRO A 31 -12.62 -7.91 -14.94
C PRO A 31 -12.79 -6.39 -15.09
N ARG A 32 -12.84 -5.88 -16.32
CA ARG A 32 -12.94 -4.43 -16.55
C ARG A 32 -14.17 -3.81 -15.89
N GLY A 33 -15.30 -4.52 -15.94
CA GLY A 33 -16.55 -4.07 -15.32
C GLY A 33 -16.44 -3.84 -13.81
N ILE A 34 -15.79 -4.75 -13.07
CA ILE A 34 -15.63 -4.57 -11.63
C ILE A 34 -14.64 -3.46 -11.31
N TRP A 35 -13.56 -3.33 -12.09
CA TRP A 35 -12.59 -2.24 -11.92
C TRP A 35 -13.24 -0.86 -12.05
N LEU A 36 -13.98 -0.63 -13.14
CA LEU A 36 -14.66 0.64 -13.39
C LEU A 36 -15.69 0.93 -12.29
N ARG A 37 -16.46 -0.09 -11.88
CA ARG A 37 -17.41 0.05 -10.77
C ARG A 37 -16.72 0.45 -9.47
N THR A 38 -15.61 -0.21 -9.14
CA THR A 38 -14.84 0.10 -7.93
C THR A 38 -14.30 1.52 -7.95
N ARG A 39 -13.91 2.05 -9.12
CA ARG A 39 -13.51 3.45 -9.25
C ARG A 39 -14.64 4.43 -8.93
N THR A 40 -15.89 4.12 -9.27
CA THR A 40 -17.05 4.94 -8.89
C THR A 40 -17.42 4.76 -7.41
N TYR A 41 -17.25 3.55 -6.89
CA TYR A 41 -17.53 3.22 -5.49
C TYR A 41 -16.60 3.94 -4.50
N VAL A 42 -15.29 3.91 -4.73
CA VAL A 42 -14.30 4.42 -3.76
C VAL A 42 -14.56 5.88 -3.33
N PRO A 43 -14.73 6.85 -4.24
CA PRO A 43 -14.99 8.25 -3.89
C PRO A 43 -16.18 8.48 -2.97
N GLN A 44 -17.17 7.56 -2.99
CA GLN A 44 -18.45 7.75 -2.31
C GLN A 44 -18.52 7.05 -0.95
N PHE A 45 -17.76 5.96 -0.78
CA PHE A 45 -17.90 5.07 0.37
C PHE A 45 -16.59 4.80 1.13
N GLU A 46 -15.43 4.96 0.50
CA GLU A 46 -14.14 4.49 1.05
C GLU A 46 -13.04 5.56 1.05
N ALA A 47 -13.33 6.74 0.48
CA ALA A 47 -12.34 7.78 0.25
C ALA A 47 -11.74 8.33 1.54
N VAL A 48 -10.42 8.62 1.51
CA VAL A 48 -9.66 9.15 2.66
C VAL A 48 -10.29 10.39 3.31
N HIS A 49 -10.99 11.20 2.52
CA HIS A 49 -11.65 12.43 2.98
C HIS A 49 -13.04 12.20 3.61
N LEU A 50 -13.58 10.98 3.58
CA LEU A 50 -14.83 10.60 4.24
C LEU A 50 -14.63 10.25 5.72
N ALA A 51 -13.38 10.19 6.17
CA ALA A 51 -13.03 9.96 7.57
C ALA A 51 -13.63 11.05 8.48
N GLY A 52 -14.30 10.60 9.55
CA GLY A 52 -15.06 11.45 10.48
C GLY A 52 -16.57 11.48 10.23
N ARG A 53 -17.08 11.06 9.05
CA ARG A 53 -18.53 10.91 8.81
C ARG A 53 -19.13 9.59 9.30
N PHE A 54 -18.31 8.54 9.41
CA PHE A 54 -18.77 7.18 9.72
C PHE A 54 -18.08 6.52 10.92
N GLY A 55 -17.29 7.27 11.70
CA GLY A 55 -16.63 6.71 12.89
C GLY A 55 -15.60 5.63 12.55
N ALA A 56 -14.74 5.87 11.55
CA ALA A 56 -13.63 4.96 11.24
C ALA A 56 -12.73 4.82 12.48
N ASP A 57 -12.57 3.58 12.95
CA ASP A 57 -11.76 3.28 14.11
C ASP A 57 -10.27 3.40 13.75
N PRO A 58 -9.38 3.75 14.69
CA PRO A 58 -7.94 3.67 14.48
C PRO A 58 -7.54 2.26 14.03
N GLY A 59 -7.04 2.13 12.80
CA GLY A 59 -6.68 0.85 12.19
C GLY A 59 -7.47 0.50 10.91
N ASP A 60 -8.51 1.27 10.58
CA ASP A 60 -9.23 1.10 9.32
C ASP A 60 -8.37 1.50 8.12
N TYR A 61 -8.54 0.74 7.03
CA TYR A 61 -7.88 1.01 5.76
C TYR A 61 -8.79 1.84 4.85
N GLU A 62 -8.20 2.84 4.21
CA GLU A 62 -8.90 3.77 3.34
C GLU A 62 -8.35 3.68 1.90
N TRP A 63 -9.17 4.04 0.92
CA TRP A 63 -8.81 3.96 -0.49
C TRP A 63 -8.93 5.33 -1.15
N GLU A 64 -8.00 5.71 -2.01
CA GLU A 64 -8.10 6.95 -2.79
C GLU A 64 -7.87 6.62 -4.27
N PRO A 65 -8.72 7.07 -5.20
CA PRO A 65 -8.50 6.81 -6.62
C PRO A 65 -7.28 7.58 -7.14
N ILE A 66 -6.60 6.99 -8.12
CA ILE A 66 -5.54 7.62 -8.90
C ILE A 66 -6.04 7.69 -10.35
N ASP A 67 -5.94 8.84 -11.00
CA ASP A 67 -6.47 9.01 -12.37
C ASP A 67 -5.47 8.62 -13.46
N GLN A 68 -4.18 8.92 -13.27
CA GLN A 68 -3.13 8.63 -14.24
C GLN A 68 -1.83 8.17 -13.56
N PRO A 69 -1.37 6.93 -13.82
CA PRO A 69 -2.15 5.81 -14.38
C PRO A 69 -3.37 5.50 -13.49
N GLN A 70 -4.39 4.86 -14.05
CA GLN A 70 -5.57 4.51 -13.25
C GLN A 70 -5.18 3.61 -12.09
N GLY A 71 -5.65 3.90 -10.88
CA GLY A 71 -5.31 3.09 -9.73
C GLY A 71 -6.05 3.45 -8.46
N PHE A 72 -5.56 2.90 -7.36
CA PHE A 72 -5.96 3.23 -6.00
C PHE A 72 -4.73 3.34 -5.11
N LYS A 73 -4.65 4.37 -4.28
CA LYS A 73 -3.79 4.39 -3.11
C LYS A 73 -4.51 3.68 -1.97
N TRP A 74 -3.75 2.95 -1.19
CA TRP A 74 -4.21 2.27 0.02
C TRP A 74 -3.55 2.95 1.21
N TRP A 75 -4.40 3.53 2.06
CA TRP A 75 -4.02 4.33 3.21
C TRP A 75 -4.38 3.60 4.48
N ARG A 76 -3.65 3.89 5.56
CA ARG A 76 -3.96 3.43 6.92
C ARG A 76 -3.86 4.61 7.87
N ARG A 77 -4.72 4.63 8.89
CA ARG A 77 -4.56 5.55 10.03
C ARG A 77 -3.65 4.95 11.09
N THR A 78 -2.72 5.77 11.59
CA THR A 78 -1.95 5.44 12.79
C THR A 78 -2.87 5.43 14.00
N VAL A 79 -2.38 4.88 15.12
CA VAL A 79 -3.10 4.89 16.40
C VAL A 79 -3.43 6.30 16.92
N ILE A 80 -2.71 7.33 16.45
CA ILE A 80 -2.93 8.74 16.79
C ILE A 80 -3.80 9.48 15.76
N GLY A 81 -4.27 8.78 14.71
CA GLY A 81 -5.25 9.29 13.74
C GLY A 81 -4.67 9.85 12.44
N ASP A 82 -3.35 9.93 12.32
CA ASP A 82 -2.67 10.41 11.11
C ASP A 82 -2.80 9.38 9.98
N ALA A 83 -3.20 9.84 8.79
CA ALA A 83 -3.26 8.98 7.61
C ALA A 83 -1.86 8.86 6.99
N ALA A 84 -1.44 7.62 6.71
CA ALA A 84 -0.17 7.32 6.08
C ALA A 84 -0.37 6.43 4.86
N TYR A 85 0.40 6.72 3.81
CA TYR A 85 0.38 5.96 2.55
C TYR A 85 1.07 4.61 2.77
N CYS A 86 0.41 3.53 2.37
CA CYS A 86 0.92 2.17 2.56
C CYS A 86 1.29 1.49 1.24
N ALA A 87 0.45 1.67 0.21
CA ALA A 87 0.59 0.97 -1.05
C ALA A 87 -0.20 1.65 -2.16
N ALA A 88 0.07 1.25 -3.41
CA ALA A 88 -0.75 1.56 -4.56
C ALA A 88 -1.10 0.30 -5.35
N ILE A 89 -2.27 0.36 -5.97
CA ILE A 89 -2.76 -0.57 -6.99
C ILE A 89 -2.88 0.21 -8.29
N ILE A 90 -2.18 -0.19 -9.34
CA ILE A 90 -2.12 0.51 -10.62
C ILE A 90 -2.62 -0.41 -11.74
N ALA A 91 -3.39 0.15 -12.66
CA ALA A 91 -3.85 -0.45 -13.90
C ALA A 91 -3.40 0.43 -15.08
N PRO A 92 -2.17 0.22 -15.62
CA PRO A 92 -1.61 1.08 -16.66
C PRO A 92 -2.43 1.01 -17.96
N ALA A 93 -3.06 -0.13 -18.26
CA ALA A 93 -3.89 -0.35 -19.44
C ALA A 93 -5.36 -0.60 -19.07
N ALA A 94 -6.01 0.35 -18.39
CA ALA A 94 -7.40 0.20 -17.92
C ALA A 94 -8.49 0.07 -19.01
N GLN A 95 -8.11 0.01 -20.29
CA GLN A 95 -9.02 -0.23 -21.41
C GLN A 95 -9.10 -1.70 -21.83
N SER A 96 -8.20 -2.56 -21.38
CA SER A 96 -8.24 -4.00 -21.68
C SER A 96 -9.32 -4.73 -20.87
N ASP A 97 -9.75 -5.89 -21.33
CA ASP A 97 -10.55 -6.83 -20.52
C ASP A 97 -10.03 -8.26 -20.72
N PRO A 98 -9.47 -8.90 -19.67
CA PRO A 98 -9.28 -8.39 -18.31
C PRO A 98 -8.27 -7.23 -18.23
N ILE A 99 -8.37 -6.44 -17.16
CA ILE A 99 -7.39 -5.41 -16.80
C ILE A 99 -6.23 -6.04 -16.04
N GLU A 100 -5.02 -5.69 -16.44
CA GLU A 100 -3.81 -5.98 -15.66
C GLU A 100 -3.68 -4.99 -14.49
N VAL A 101 -3.60 -5.54 -13.29
CA VAL A 101 -3.51 -4.79 -12.04
C VAL A 101 -2.20 -5.14 -11.33
N PHE A 102 -1.47 -4.12 -10.93
CA PHE A 102 -0.15 -4.17 -10.32
C PHE A 102 -0.20 -3.54 -8.93
N GLY A 103 0.14 -4.29 -7.89
CA GLY A 103 0.23 -3.78 -6.53
C GLY A 103 1.67 -3.52 -6.11
N LEU A 104 1.90 -2.38 -5.48
CA LEU A 104 3.19 -1.92 -4.98
C LEU A 104 3.01 -1.47 -3.53
N ILE A 105 3.83 -2.00 -2.63
CA ILE A 105 3.92 -1.54 -1.24
C ILE A 105 5.24 -0.78 -1.17
N ASP A 106 5.16 0.53 -0.98
CA ASP A 106 6.34 1.39 -0.91
C ASP A 106 6.17 2.41 0.20
N ILE A 107 7.01 2.30 1.23
CA ILE A 107 6.86 3.07 2.47
C ILE A 107 8.17 3.77 2.75
N ALA A 108 8.08 5.09 2.81
CA ALA A 108 9.20 5.96 3.09
C ALA A 108 9.54 5.95 4.59
N SER A 109 10.82 6.10 4.92
CA SER A 109 11.32 6.07 6.29
C SER A 109 10.95 7.27 7.15
N ASP A 110 10.49 8.34 6.50
CA ASP A 110 9.90 9.53 7.14
C ASP A 110 8.37 9.41 7.29
N SER A 111 7.76 8.29 6.85
CA SER A 111 6.35 8.02 7.05
C SER A 111 6.06 7.73 8.53
N PRO A 112 4.97 8.29 9.09
CA PRO A 112 4.48 7.92 10.42
C PRO A 112 4.22 6.41 10.58
N TRP A 113 3.99 5.69 9.47
CA TRP A 113 3.78 4.25 9.48
C TRP A 113 5.07 3.43 9.49
N TRP A 114 6.25 4.04 9.31
CA TRP A 114 7.52 3.31 9.30
C TRP A 114 7.74 2.48 10.56
N LEU A 115 7.38 3.03 11.73
CA LEU A 115 7.53 2.35 13.02
C LEU A 115 6.44 1.30 13.28
N ASP A 116 5.20 1.56 12.85
CA ASP A 116 4.09 0.61 12.91
C ASP A 116 4.27 -0.58 11.95
N ALA A 117 5.04 -0.39 10.88
CA ALA A 117 5.45 -1.41 9.93
C ALA A 117 6.51 -2.37 10.49
N VAL A 118 7.20 -1.99 11.58
CA VAL A 118 8.15 -2.87 12.24
C VAL A 118 7.41 -3.60 13.36
N GLU A 119 6.99 -4.84 13.12
CA GLU A 119 6.27 -5.68 14.10
C GLU A 119 7.09 -6.03 15.38
N ASN A 120 8.20 -5.33 15.65
CA ASN A 120 9.18 -5.70 16.66
C ASN A 120 9.74 -4.49 17.44
N ASP A 121 8.85 -3.65 17.96
CA ASP A 121 9.21 -2.49 18.79
C ASP A 121 10.14 -2.88 19.97
N GLY A 122 10.00 -4.09 20.51
CA GLY A 122 10.86 -4.61 21.58
C GLY A 122 12.34 -4.82 21.20
N LEU A 123 12.65 -5.18 19.95
CA LEU A 123 14.05 -5.32 19.47
C LEU A 123 14.67 -3.96 19.16
N ILE A 124 13.88 -3.05 18.58
CA ILE A 124 14.31 -1.71 18.14
C ILE A 124 14.62 -0.79 19.34
N GLN A 125 13.91 -0.95 20.46
CA GLN A 125 14.06 -0.11 21.65
C GLN A 125 15.47 -0.17 22.27
N GLY A 126 16.12 -1.34 22.30
CA GLY A 126 17.43 -1.50 22.96
C GLY A 126 18.56 -0.76 22.24
N ARG A 127 18.60 -0.85 20.91
CA ARG A 127 19.65 -0.21 20.08
C ARG A 127 19.34 1.24 19.75
N SER A 128 18.07 1.62 19.58
CA SER A 128 17.71 3.04 19.46
C SER A 128 18.17 3.83 20.69
N ALA A 129 18.00 3.30 21.91
CA ALA A 129 18.54 3.91 23.12
C ALA A 129 20.08 3.97 23.16
N ALA A 130 20.78 3.03 22.52
CA ALA A 130 22.23 3.11 22.35
C ALA A 130 22.63 4.17 21.32
N LEU A 131 21.93 4.26 20.18
CA LEU A 131 22.16 5.25 19.13
C LEU A 131 21.89 6.68 19.61
N VAL A 132 20.81 6.91 20.35
CA VAL A 132 20.53 8.20 21.00
C VAL A 132 21.70 8.62 21.89
N ARG A 133 22.21 7.70 22.73
CA ARG A 133 23.32 7.99 23.64
C ARG A 133 24.67 8.17 22.93
N GLN A 134 24.92 7.40 21.88
CA GLN A 134 26.21 7.39 21.17
C GLN A 134 26.32 8.48 20.10
N ARG A 135 25.22 8.81 19.43
CA ARG A 135 25.18 9.72 18.28
C ARG A 135 24.44 11.02 18.55
N ALA A 136 23.92 11.22 19.77
CA ALA A 136 23.14 12.40 20.17
C ALA A 136 21.98 12.71 19.20
N MET A 137 21.36 11.67 18.65
CA MET A 137 20.26 11.81 17.69
C MET A 137 18.88 11.70 18.38
N PRO A 138 17.82 12.30 17.82
CA PRO A 138 16.46 12.12 18.30
C PRO A 138 16.04 10.65 18.38
N LEU A 139 15.16 10.30 19.34
CA LEU A 139 14.71 8.92 19.56
C LEU A 139 14.02 8.33 18.32
N GLU A 140 13.23 9.14 17.62
CA GLU A 140 12.50 8.72 16.43
C GLU A 140 13.45 8.36 15.28
N GLU A 141 14.41 9.25 14.98
CA GLU A 141 15.48 8.97 14.00
C GLU A 141 16.30 7.73 14.39
N ALA A 142 16.60 7.55 15.68
CA ALA A 142 17.32 6.38 16.16
C ALA A 142 16.53 5.07 15.96
N ARG A 143 15.20 5.11 16.12
CA ARG A 143 14.31 3.96 15.88
C ARG A 143 14.24 3.62 14.40
N VAL A 144 14.08 4.63 13.54
CA VAL A 144 14.11 4.45 12.09
C VAL A 144 15.44 3.81 11.68
N LEU A 145 16.57 4.38 12.09
CA LEU A 145 17.88 3.84 11.75
C LEU A 145 18.09 2.39 12.24
N ALA A 146 17.72 2.09 13.49
CA ALA A 146 17.83 0.74 14.03
C ALA A 146 16.99 -0.28 13.22
N SER A 147 15.77 0.08 12.84
CA SER A 147 14.91 -0.79 12.02
C SER A 147 15.46 -1.02 10.59
N ILE A 148 16.06 0.01 9.97
CA ILE A 148 16.74 -0.12 8.66
C ILE A 148 17.87 -1.15 8.77
N GLU A 149 18.72 -1.02 9.80
CA GLU A 149 19.91 -1.84 9.96
C GLU A 149 19.61 -3.31 10.34
N GLU A 150 18.64 -3.54 11.23
CA GLU A 150 18.39 -4.87 11.81
C GLU A 150 17.27 -5.66 11.12
N GLU A 151 16.20 -5.00 10.66
CA GLU A 151 15.02 -5.70 10.15
C GLU A 151 14.95 -5.65 8.61
N TYR A 152 15.05 -4.45 8.02
CA TYR A 152 14.75 -4.29 6.59
C TYR A 152 15.92 -4.61 5.66
N ARG A 153 17.12 -4.12 5.98
CA ARG A 153 18.31 -4.35 5.14
C ARG A 153 18.69 -5.83 5.04
N PRO A 154 18.74 -6.63 6.15
CA PRO A 154 19.08 -8.05 6.05
C PRO A 154 18.06 -8.86 5.24
N ARG A 155 16.79 -8.45 5.26
CA ARG A 155 15.69 -9.07 4.52
C ARG A 155 15.56 -8.57 3.07
N GLN A 156 16.42 -7.65 2.65
CA GLN A 156 16.44 -7.05 1.31
C GLN A 156 15.11 -6.36 0.96
N LEU A 157 14.50 -5.75 1.97
CA LEU A 157 13.23 -5.04 1.82
C LEU A 157 13.43 -3.56 1.48
N LEU A 158 14.65 -3.07 1.27
CA LEU A 158 14.89 -1.69 0.84
C LEU A 158 14.89 -1.59 -0.70
N THR A 159 14.13 -0.65 -1.26
CA THR A 159 14.07 -0.40 -2.72
C THR A 159 15.25 0.45 -3.19
N ALA A 160 15.70 1.37 -2.37
CA ALA A 160 16.83 2.26 -2.62
C ALA A 160 17.65 2.46 -1.34
N GLU A 161 18.93 2.84 -1.51
CA GLU A 161 19.63 3.53 -0.42
C GLU A 161 18.93 4.86 -0.12
N ALA A 162 19.19 5.42 1.05
CA ALA A 162 18.65 6.71 1.44
C ALA A 162 18.87 7.76 0.33
N ASP A 163 17.80 8.47 -0.04
CA ASP A 163 17.87 9.52 -1.06
C ASP A 163 18.65 10.75 -0.56
N GLU A 164 18.68 11.83 -1.35
CA GLU A 164 19.37 13.07 -1.00
C GLU A 164 18.86 13.73 0.28
N ASN A 165 17.64 13.39 0.71
CA ASN A 165 17.01 13.85 1.95
C ASN A 165 17.17 12.85 3.10
N GLY A 166 17.88 11.74 2.88
CA GLY A 166 18.04 10.67 3.86
C GLY A 166 16.85 9.71 3.93
N ILE A 167 15.90 9.79 3.00
CA ILE A 167 14.69 8.95 3.00
C ILE A 167 15.01 7.61 2.36
N ALA A 168 14.89 6.54 3.15
CA ALA A 168 14.95 5.17 2.66
C ALA A 168 13.53 4.68 2.34
N TRP A 169 13.40 3.90 1.27
CA TRP A 169 12.14 3.35 0.83
C TRP A 169 12.15 1.84 0.98
N ARG A 170 11.05 1.25 1.45
CA ARG A 170 10.94 -0.21 1.62
C ARG A 170 9.83 -0.83 0.77
N VAL A 171 10.12 -2.01 0.20
CA VAL A 171 9.11 -2.91 -0.36
C VAL A 171 8.40 -3.70 0.74
N GLY A 172 7.16 -4.10 0.47
CA GLY A 172 6.42 -5.04 1.30
C GLY A 172 6.97 -6.49 1.29
N ASP A 173 6.77 -7.21 2.40
CA ASP A 173 7.00 -8.66 2.45
C ASP A 173 5.82 -9.49 1.89
N MET A 174 5.93 -10.83 1.91
CA MET A 174 4.87 -11.70 1.38
C MET A 174 3.54 -11.58 2.15
N ALA A 175 3.60 -11.37 3.47
CA ALA A 175 2.40 -11.23 4.30
C ALA A 175 1.70 -9.90 3.99
N GLU A 176 2.45 -8.82 3.84
CA GLU A 176 1.96 -7.50 3.45
C GLU A 176 1.34 -7.50 2.06
N VAL A 177 2.01 -8.12 1.08
CA VAL A 177 1.48 -8.25 -0.29
C VAL A 177 0.20 -9.09 -0.30
N THR A 178 0.12 -10.13 0.55
CA THR A 178 -1.11 -10.92 0.72
C THR A 178 -2.23 -10.08 1.33
N ARG A 179 -1.94 -9.25 2.35
CA ARG A 179 -2.93 -8.32 2.94
C ARG A 179 -3.45 -7.32 1.92
N LEU A 180 -2.57 -6.71 1.12
CA LEU A 180 -2.97 -5.80 0.03
C LEU A 180 -3.89 -6.49 -0.97
N LYS A 181 -3.54 -7.72 -1.37
CA LYS A 181 -4.35 -8.55 -2.27
C LYS A 181 -5.74 -8.84 -1.68
N ASP A 182 -5.81 -9.29 -0.44
CA ASP A 182 -7.08 -9.58 0.22
C ASP A 182 -7.93 -8.31 0.41
N ALA A 183 -7.29 -7.17 0.72
CA ALA A 183 -7.96 -5.88 0.83
C ALA A 183 -8.58 -5.44 -0.50
N LEU A 184 -7.85 -5.59 -1.62
CA LEU A 184 -8.35 -5.26 -2.96
C LEU A 184 -9.51 -6.18 -3.38
N ILE A 185 -9.42 -7.49 -3.10
CA ILE A 185 -10.53 -8.43 -3.35
C ILE A 185 -11.75 -8.07 -2.51
N GLY A 186 -11.53 -7.67 -1.25
CA GLY A 186 -12.57 -7.16 -0.36
C GLY A 186 -13.23 -5.90 -0.92
N LEU A 187 -12.43 -4.95 -1.43
CA LEU A 187 -12.91 -3.73 -2.06
C LEU A 187 -13.78 -4.04 -3.29
N PHE A 188 -13.34 -4.95 -4.16
CA PHE A 188 -14.15 -5.41 -5.31
C PHE A 188 -15.47 -6.04 -4.86
N SER A 189 -15.44 -6.87 -3.82
CA SER A 189 -16.65 -7.52 -3.29
C SER A 189 -17.64 -6.49 -2.74
N ARG A 190 -17.18 -5.48 -1.99
CA ARG A 190 -18.02 -4.40 -1.47
C ARG A 190 -18.60 -3.52 -2.59
N ALA A 191 -17.76 -3.11 -3.54
CA ALA A 191 -18.19 -2.34 -4.70
C ALA A 191 -19.30 -3.07 -5.47
N ARG A 192 -19.19 -4.40 -5.65
CA ARG A 192 -20.21 -5.22 -6.32
C ARG A 192 -21.53 -5.29 -5.55
N ALA A 193 -21.49 -5.28 -4.22
CA ALA A 193 -22.66 -5.49 -3.37
C ALA A 193 -23.49 -4.22 -3.13
N VAL A 194 -22.87 -3.04 -3.23
CA VAL A 194 -23.52 -1.75 -2.99
C VAL A 194 -24.20 -1.24 -4.26
N VAL A 195 -25.37 -0.62 -4.13
CA VAL A 195 -26.02 0.13 -5.22
C VAL A 195 -25.39 1.52 -5.30
N LEU A 196 -24.84 1.88 -6.45
CA LEU A 196 -24.24 3.21 -6.66
C LEU A 196 -25.36 4.25 -6.86
N PRO A 197 -25.18 5.51 -6.44
CA PRO A 197 -26.12 6.60 -6.64
C PRO A 197 -26.58 6.75 -8.10
N GLU A 198 -25.67 6.58 -9.05
CA GLU A 198 -25.95 6.64 -10.49
C GLU A 198 -26.95 5.56 -10.96
N GLU A 199 -27.03 4.44 -10.24
CA GLU A 199 -27.93 3.32 -10.52
C GLU A 199 -29.32 3.53 -9.90
N VAL A 200 -29.45 4.46 -8.95
CA VAL A 200 -30.74 4.78 -8.31
C VAL A 200 -31.63 5.56 -9.28
N ASP A 201 -31.06 6.44 -10.10
CA ASP A 201 -31.78 7.25 -11.11
C ASP A 201 -32.18 6.46 -12.37
N HIS A 202 -31.74 5.20 -12.50
CA HIS A 202 -32.01 4.32 -13.65
C HIS A 202 -33.01 3.19 -13.35
N LYS A 203 -33.80 3.31 -12.28
CA LYS A 203 -34.95 2.41 -12.11
C LYS A 203 -36.05 2.76 -13.13
N PRO A 204 -36.51 1.80 -13.96
CA PRO A 204 -37.69 2.00 -14.80
C PRO A 204 -38.95 2.25 -13.96
#